data_AF-A0A9D9HR61-F1
#
_entry.id   AF-A0A9D9HR61-F1
#
_cell.length_a   1.000
_cell.length_b   1.000
_cell.length_c   1.000
_cell.angle_alpha   90.00
_cell.angle_beta   90.00
_cell.angle_gamma   90.00
#
_symmetry.space_group_name_H-M   'P 1'
#
loop_
_entity.id
_entity.type
_entity.pdbx_description
1 polymer ?
#
loop_
_entity_poly.entity_id
_entity_poly.type
_entity_poly.pdbx_seq_one_letter_code
_entity_poly.pdbx_strand_id
1 'polypeptide(L)'
;MQFSDKFYSDEMIGDFLKFTGPGGNRLDLLKKILEKYGIPYTQIELAGTRHIVIKFPKNSYSPQFTVKTILAHYDCVPGSPGANDNGSSVFLLLGAAKNMMDNPGLYNTRIIFTGNEELVSGQGVKEQGAYPLGLGLKSLGCLDDDIYVLDCMGRGDTLILSDVGLYSGGGKILMERNRRIYERAVDICRGLKQSGKESVFFSLPVPYGDNAGLSAAGLSVQAVTVLPGAEALGFYQAIRNIKGKKPVVFSREFLEKNTGVKEAYPATWRMINTPRDDINCLNREAFDLAYSFIWALVTKKYPVY
;
A
#
# COMPACT_ATOMS: atom_id res chain seq x y z
N MET A 1 -8.76 1.92 -22.22
CA MET A 1 -7.37 2.02 -21.73
C MET A 1 -7.40 1.69 -20.24
N GLN A 2 -6.59 0.74 -19.77
CA GLN A 2 -6.61 0.28 -18.36
C GLN A 2 -5.92 1.25 -17.40
N PHE A 3 -5.11 2.18 -17.92
CA PHE A 3 -4.37 3.17 -17.15
C PHE A 3 -4.95 4.57 -17.34
N SER A 4 -4.62 5.48 -16.41
CA SER A 4 -5.03 6.88 -16.50
C SER A 4 -4.01 7.70 -17.27
N ASP A 5 -4.41 8.22 -18.43
CA ASP A 5 -3.63 9.14 -19.27
C ASP A 5 -3.36 10.48 -18.56
N LYS A 6 -4.05 10.75 -17.44
CA LYS A 6 -3.79 11.94 -16.62
C LYS A 6 -2.45 11.89 -15.91
N PHE A 7 -1.95 10.68 -15.63
CA PHE A 7 -0.81 10.48 -14.74
C PHE A 7 0.29 9.62 -15.35
N TYR A 8 -0.03 8.83 -16.38
CA TYR A 8 0.91 7.94 -17.04
C TYR A 8 1.11 8.34 -18.49
N SER A 9 2.38 8.53 -18.88
CA SER A 9 2.74 8.56 -20.29
C SER A 9 2.67 7.16 -20.90
N ASP A 10 2.52 7.07 -22.22
CA ASP A 10 2.61 5.79 -22.95
C ASP A 10 3.91 5.04 -22.63
N GLU A 11 4.98 5.79 -22.41
CA GLU A 11 6.27 5.25 -22.02
C GLU A 11 6.24 4.58 -20.64
N MET A 12 5.58 5.20 -19.65
CA MET A 12 5.46 4.63 -18.30
C MET A 12 4.54 3.39 -18.30
N ILE A 13 3.51 3.39 -19.14
CA ILE A 13 2.69 2.19 -19.39
C ILE A 13 3.56 1.07 -19.99
N GLY A 14 4.42 1.39 -20.96
CA GLY A 14 5.36 0.42 -21.54
C GLY A 14 6.33 -0.18 -20.50
N ASP A 15 6.77 0.62 -19.54
CA ASP A 15 7.60 0.14 -18.43
C ASP A 15 6.79 -0.72 -17.43
N PHE A 16 5.51 -0.41 -17.20
CA PHE A 16 4.61 -1.23 -16.39
C PHE A 16 4.47 -2.64 -16.96
N LEU A 17 4.24 -2.74 -18.27
CA LEU A 17 4.10 -4.02 -18.97
C LEU A 17 5.38 -4.86 -18.88
N LYS A 18 6.56 -4.22 -18.92
CA LYS A 18 7.85 -4.92 -18.72
C LYS A 18 8.05 -5.35 -17.28
N PHE A 19 7.69 -4.50 -16.32
CA PHE A 19 7.84 -4.76 -14.89
C PHE A 19 6.96 -5.94 -14.41
N THR A 20 5.75 -6.03 -14.96
CA THR A 20 4.77 -7.09 -14.70
C THR A 20 4.92 -8.28 -15.66
N GLY A 21 5.94 -8.26 -16.50
CA GLY A 21 6.28 -9.35 -17.41
C GLY A 21 6.95 -10.53 -16.68
N PRO A 22 6.93 -11.74 -17.27
CA PRO A 22 7.47 -12.92 -16.64
C PRO A 22 9.01 -12.86 -16.48
N GLY A 23 9.51 -13.40 -15.37
CA GLY A 23 10.93 -13.74 -15.19
C GLY A 23 11.91 -12.57 -15.06
N GLY A 24 11.42 -11.33 -14.95
CA GLY A 24 12.25 -10.15 -14.77
C GLY A 24 12.74 -9.98 -13.33
N ASN A 25 14.01 -9.58 -13.14
CA ASN A 25 14.47 -9.05 -11.86
C ASN A 25 13.81 -7.69 -11.61
N ARG A 26 12.70 -7.68 -10.86
CA ARG A 26 11.90 -6.49 -10.61
C ARG A 26 12.67 -5.38 -9.89
N LEU A 27 13.63 -5.71 -9.02
CA LEU A 27 14.49 -4.69 -8.41
C LEU A 27 15.33 -3.96 -9.46
N ASP A 28 15.97 -4.71 -10.37
CA ASP A 28 16.80 -4.12 -11.42
C ASP A 28 15.96 -3.32 -12.42
N LEU A 29 14.75 -3.80 -12.75
CA LEU A 29 13.82 -3.06 -13.60
C LEU A 29 13.38 -1.76 -12.93
N LEU A 30 13.00 -1.81 -11.65
CA LEU A 30 12.60 -0.63 -10.89
C LEU A 30 13.72 0.42 -10.84
N LYS A 31 14.97 0.00 -10.62
CA LYS A 31 16.13 0.91 -10.64
C LYS A 31 16.32 1.58 -12.00
N LYS A 32 16.22 0.83 -13.10
CA LYS A 32 16.30 1.38 -14.46
C LYS A 32 15.17 2.38 -14.72
N ILE A 33 13.97 2.10 -14.24
CA ILE A 33 12.81 3.00 -14.35
C ILE A 33 13.07 4.29 -13.56
N LEU A 34 13.54 4.19 -12.32
CA LEU A 34 13.88 5.35 -11.50
C LEU A 34 14.96 6.23 -12.14
N GLU A 35 16.02 5.62 -12.67
CA GLU A 35 17.10 6.30 -13.40
C GLU A 35 16.57 7.01 -14.66
N LYS A 36 15.77 6.29 -15.44
CA LYS A 36 15.14 6.80 -16.66
C LYS A 36 14.27 8.04 -16.40
N TYR A 37 13.52 8.04 -15.30
CA TYR A 37 12.65 9.16 -14.92
C TYR A 37 13.34 10.22 -14.05
N GLY A 38 14.65 10.09 -13.79
CA GLY A 38 15.42 11.05 -12.99
C GLY A 38 14.97 11.11 -11.53
N ILE A 39 14.39 10.04 -10.99
CA ILE A 39 13.92 9.97 -9.60
C ILE A 39 15.09 9.51 -8.72
N PRO A 40 15.64 10.36 -7.84
CA PRO A 40 16.75 9.99 -6.99
C PRO A 40 16.31 8.95 -5.96
N TYR A 41 17.13 7.91 -5.78
CA TYR A 41 16.84 6.83 -4.84
C TYR A 41 18.10 6.36 -4.12
N THR A 42 17.90 5.64 -3.02
CA THR A 42 18.94 4.91 -2.30
C THR A 42 18.50 3.47 -2.14
N GLN A 43 19.32 2.53 -2.59
CA GLN A 43 19.13 1.12 -2.26
C GLN A 43 19.71 0.87 -0.87
N ILE A 44 18.92 0.27 0.02
CA ILE A 44 19.37 -0.21 1.32
C ILE A 44 19.23 -1.72 1.40
N GLU A 45 20.03 -2.36 2.23
CA GLU A 45 19.94 -3.79 2.50
C GLU A 45 19.80 -4.02 4.00
N LEU A 46 18.75 -4.73 4.41
CA LEU A 46 18.43 -5.02 5.81
C LEU A 46 18.11 -6.51 5.92
N ALA A 47 18.86 -7.22 6.78
CA ALA A 47 18.72 -8.67 6.96
C ALA A 47 18.72 -9.46 5.63
N GLY A 48 19.58 -9.08 4.69
CA GLY A 48 19.70 -9.71 3.37
C GLY A 48 18.60 -9.35 2.36
N THR A 49 17.64 -8.49 2.75
CA THR A 49 16.58 -7.99 1.87
C THR A 49 16.90 -6.59 1.38
N ARG A 50 16.68 -6.34 0.08
CA ARG A 50 16.94 -5.04 -0.55
C ARG A 50 15.67 -4.22 -0.64
N HIS A 51 15.77 -2.95 -0.31
CA HIS A 51 14.69 -1.97 -0.42
C HIS A 51 15.18 -0.74 -1.20
N ILE A 52 14.26 -0.01 -1.81
CA ILE A 52 14.54 1.27 -2.46
C ILE A 52 13.89 2.37 -1.66
N VAL A 53 14.65 3.40 -1.28
CA VAL A 53 14.15 4.58 -0.55
C VAL A 53 14.25 5.80 -1.46
N ILE A 54 13.13 6.48 -1.66
CA ILE A 54 13.05 7.75 -2.37
C ILE A 54 12.83 8.85 -1.33
N LYS A 55 13.74 9.83 -1.35
CA LYS A 55 13.66 11.06 -0.58
C LYS A 55 13.66 12.24 -1.53
N PHE A 56 12.97 13.29 -1.14
CA PHE A 56 12.89 14.52 -1.91
C PHE A 56 13.95 15.52 -1.42
N PRO A 57 14.17 16.63 -2.13
CA PRO A 57 15.09 17.67 -1.68
C PRO A 57 14.73 18.21 -0.28
N LYS A 58 15.72 18.76 0.44
CA LYS A 58 15.56 19.20 1.85
C LYS A 58 14.40 20.20 2.05
N ASN A 59 14.15 21.07 1.08
CA ASN A 59 13.05 22.05 1.11
C ASN A 59 11.65 21.40 0.96
N SER A 60 11.57 20.11 0.64
CA SER A 60 10.33 19.34 0.66
C SER A 60 9.95 18.83 2.05
N TYR A 61 10.72 19.17 3.08
CA TYR A 61 10.49 18.78 4.48
C TYR A 61 10.49 19.98 5.42
N SER A 62 9.60 19.94 6.40
CA SER A 62 9.56 20.88 7.53
C SER A 62 9.36 20.11 8.84
N PRO A 63 10.13 20.41 9.89
CA PRO A 63 9.96 19.74 11.20
C PRO A 63 8.60 20.05 11.86
N GLN A 64 7.83 21.01 11.34
CA GLN A 64 6.51 21.35 11.87
C GLN A 64 5.43 20.33 11.47
N PHE A 65 5.68 19.50 10.45
CA PHE A 65 4.70 18.55 9.94
C PHE A 65 5.16 17.10 10.10
N THR A 66 4.22 16.21 10.38
CA THR A 66 4.47 14.75 10.45
C THR A 66 5.03 14.26 9.12
N VAL A 67 6.06 13.41 9.16
CA VAL A 67 6.58 12.72 7.99
C VAL A 67 5.65 11.56 7.62
N LYS A 68 5.30 11.47 6.34
CA LYS A 68 4.55 10.34 5.77
C LYS A 68 5.54 9.39 5.11
N THR A 69 5.51 8.13 5.50
CA THR A 69 6.26 7.04 4.85
C THR A 69 5.27 6.20 4.07
N ILE A 70 5.41 6.13 2.75
CA ILE A 70 4.48 5.38 1.90
C ILE A 70 5.21 4.20 1.29
N LEU A 71 4.66 2.99 1.45
CA LEU A 71 5.26 1.73 1.05
C LEU A 71 4.44 1.00 -0.02
N ALA A 72 5.13 0.29 -0.89
CA ALA A 72 4.59 -0.77 -1.74
C ALA A 72 5.71 -1.79 -2.02
N HIS A 73 5.39 -3.08 -2.05
CA HIS A 73 6.39 -4.09 -2.39
C HIS A 73 6.57 -4.24 -3.89
N TYR A 74 7.79 -4.52 -4.31
CA TYR A 74 8.13 -4.69 -5.72
C TYR A 74 8.26 -6.16 -6.11
N ASP A 75 8.43 -7.08 -5.18
CA ASP A 75 8.53 -8.52 -5.48
C ASP A 75 7.17 -9.12 -5.88
N CYS A 76 7.22 -10.32 -6.44
CA CYS A 76 6.06 -11.16 -6.76
C CYS A 76 6.47 -12.63 -6.69
N VAL A 77 5.49 -13.52 -6.50
CA VAL A 77 5.74 -14.96 -6.56
C VAL A 77 5.98 -15.48 -8.00
N PRO A 78 6.73 -16.57 -8.18
CA PRO A 78 6.84 -17.25 -9.47
C PRO A 78 5.46 -17.65 -10.04
N GLY A 79 5.24 -17.33 -11.32
CA GLY A 79 3.99 -17.68 -12.03
C GLY A 79 2.85 -16.67 -11.88
N SER A 80 3.00 -15.65 -11.02
CA SER A 80 2.12 -14.48 -11.00
C SER A 80 2.76 -13.33 -11.79
N PRO A 81 2.04 -12.67 -12.71
CA PRO A 81 2.50 -11.42 -13.32
C PRO A 81 2.60 -10.27 -12.31
N GLY A 82 1.88 -10.37 -11.18
CA GLY A 82 1.90 -9.42 -10.08
C GLY A 82 1.46 -8.01 -10.47
N ALA A 83 0.43 -7.92 -11.31
CA ALA A 83 -0.01 -6.66 -11.92
C ALA A 83 -0.76 -5.77 -10.93
N ASN A 84 -1.78 -6.31 -10.24
CA ASN A 84 -2.42 -5.61 -9.13
C ASN A 84 -1.57 -5.74 -7.87
N ASP A 85 -0.98 -6.92 -7.64
CA ASP A 85 -0.19 -7.30 -6.48
C ASP A 85 1.32 -7.46 -6.82
N ASN A 86 2.15 -6.43 -6.66
CA ASN A 86 1.79 -5.07 -6.26
C ASN A 86 2.33 -4.03 -7.24
N GLY A 87 2.45 -4.42 -8.52
CA GLY A 87 2.88 -3.55 -9.60
C GLY A 87 2.05 -2.27 -9.71
N SER A 88 0.73 -2.36 -9.45
CA SER A 88 -0.18 -1.22 -9.46
C SER A 88 0.25 -0.12 -8.48
N SER A 89 0.52 -0.47 -7.22
CA SER A 89 0.95 0.49 -6.20
C SER A 89 2.35 1.02 -6.46
N VAL A 90 3.27 0.17 -6.95
CA VAL A 90 4.62 0.59 -7.34
C VAL A 90 4.55 1.71 -8.38
N PHE A 91 3.76 1.52 -9.44
CA PHE A 91 3.66 2.52 -10.51
C PHE A 91 2.87 3.76 -10.12
N LEU A 92 1.86 3.62 -9.26
CA LEU A 92 1.17 4.77 -8.67
C LEU A 92 2.12 5.66 -7.86
N LEU A 93 3.03 5.05 -7.10
CA LEU A 93 4.05 5.76 -6.34
C LEU A 93 5.17 6.31 -7.23
N LEU A 94 5.56 5.64 -8.30
CA LEU A 94 6.49 6.18 -9.30
C LEU A 94 5.91 7.43 -9.98
N GLY A 95 4.65 7.38 -10.40
CA GLY A 95 3.95 8.54 -10.98
C GLY A 95 3.88 9.70 -10.00
N ALA A 96 3.52 9.43 -8.73
CA ALA A 96 3.48 10.46 -7.69
C ALA A 96 4.88 11.04 -7.41
N ALA A 97 5.91 10.20 -7.30
CA ALA A 97 7.28 10.63 -7.08
C ALA A 97 7.77 11.52 -8.22
N LYS A 98 7.51 11.14 -9.48
CA LYS A 98 7.85 11.96 -10.64
C LYS A 98 7.15 13.32 -10.58
N ASN A 99 5.85 13.33 -10.28
CA ASN A 99 5.08 14.57 -10.16
C ASN A 99 5.61 15.48 -9.04
N MET A 100 5.99 14.92 -7.89
CA MET A 100 6.60 15.67 -6.78
C MET A 100 7.98 16.24 -7.13
N MET A 101 8.76 15.57 -7.98
CA MET A 101 10.04 16.07 -8.48
C MET A 101 9.85 17.21 -9.49
N ASP A 102 8.87 17.08 -10.38
CA ASP A 102 8.56 18.10 -11.39
C ASP A 102 7.89 19.34 -10.78
N ASN A 103 7.21 19.17 -9.65
CA ASN A 103 6.54 20.23 -8.91
C ASN A 103 7.12 20.34 -7.50
N PRO A 104 8.28 21.01 -7.32
CA PRO A 104 8.90 21.15 -6.01
C PRO A 104 7.94 21.82 -5.02
N GLY A 105 7.75 21.16 -3.87
CA GLY A 105 6.83 21.61 -2.84
C GLY A 105 7.13 20.99 -1.49
N LEU A 106 6.45 21.49 -0.46
CA LEU A 106 6.52 20.96 0.88
C LEU A 106 5.58 19.76 1.03
N TYR A 107 6.14 18.55 1.00
CA TYR A 107 5.39 17.29 1.01
C TYR A 107 5.52 16.50 2.31
N ASN A 108 6.65 16.62 3.01
CA ASN A 108 6.96 15.83 4.21
C ASN A 108 6.74 14.33 3.99
N THR A 109 7.22 13.80 2.86
CA THR A 109 6.95 12.42 2.44
C THR A 109 8.25 11.71 2.08
N ARG A 110 8.35 10.42 2.35
CA ARG A 110 9.32 9.52 1.72
C ARG A 110 8.57 8.31 1.18
N ILE A 111 9.07 7.74 0.10
CA ILE A 111 8.53 6.52 -0.51
C ILE A 111 9.54 5.40 -0.30
N ILE A 112 9.08 4.20 0.03
CA ILE A 112 9.94 3.02 0.18
C ILE A 112 9.32 1.88 -0.64
N PHE A 113 10.08 1.35 -1.61
CA PHE A 113 9.72 0.10 -2.24
C PHE A 113 10.38 -1.06 -1.51
N THR A 114 9.56 -1.99 -1.04
CA THR A 114 9.97 -3.14 -0.23
C THR A 114 10.22 -4.37 -1.09
N GLY A 115 11.20 -5.18 -0.70
CA GLY A 115 11.37 -6.51 -1.27
C GLY A 115 11.05 -7.55 -0.20
N ASN A 116 10.88 -8.79 -0.64
CA ASN A 116 10.62 -9.96 0.21
C ASN A 116 9.39 -9.75 1.12
N GLU A 117 8.33 -9.18 0.55
CA GLU A 117 7.00 -9.19 1.16
C GLU A 117 6.40 -10.59 1.00
N GLU A 118 6.53 -11.14 -0.22
CA GLU A 118 5.91 -12.38 -0.68
C GLU A 118 6.58 -13.59 -0.02
N LEU A 119 6.13 -13.89 1.19
CA LEU A 119 6.68 -14.99 1.97
C LEU A 119 6.48 -16.33 1.29
N VAL A 120 7.52 -17.15 1.32
CA VAL A 120 7.43 -18.57 0.98
C VAL A 120 6.72 -19.31 2.12
N SER A 121 5.94 -20.33 1.77
CA SER A 121 5.23 -21.17 2.75
C SER A 121 6.14 -21.64 3.89
N GLY A 122 5.72 -21.39 5.14
CA GLY A 122 6.47 -21.74 6.35
C GLY A 122 7.29 -20.61 6.97
N GLN A 123 7.44 -19.47 6.29
CA GLN A 123 8.05 -18.28 6.86
C GLN A 123 7.05 -17.52 7.74
N GLY A 124 7.54 -16.98 8.86
CA GLY A 124 6.77 -16.09 9.73
C GLY A 124 6.86 -14.62 9.31
N VAL A 125 6.15 -13.77 10.05
CA VAL A 125 6.14 -12.31 9.84
C VAL A 125 7.50 -11.65 10.01
N LYS A 126 8.40 -12.26 10.80
CA LYS A 126 9.72 -11.66 11.09
C LYS A 126 10.70 -11.85 9.94
N GLU A 127 10.39 -12.79 9.05
CA GLU A 127 11.13 -13.08 7.84
C GLU A 127 10.71 -12.18 6.66
N GLN A 128 9.58 -11.45 6.75
CA GLN A 128 9.22 -10.42 5.77
C GLN A 128 10.22 -9.28 5.79
N GLY A 129 10.56 -8.74 4.61
CA GLY A 129 11.45 -7.58 4.49
C GLY A 129 10.98 -6.35 5.28
N ALA A 130 9.66 -6.17 5.42
CA ALA A 130 9.09 -5.09 6.22
C ALA A 130 9.42 -5.14 7.72
N TYR A 131 9.67 -6.32 8.30
CA TYR A 131 9.98 -6.43 9.73
C TYR A 131 11.34 -5.80 10.11
N PRO A 132 12.49 -6.19 9.52
CA PRO A 132 13.77 -5.55 9.78
C PRO A 132 13.77 -4.09 9.32
N LEU A 133 13.05 -3.75 8.23
CA LEU A 133 12.82 -2.35 7.86
C LEU A 133 12.13 -1.58 9.00
N GLY A 134 11.08 -2.13 9.59
CA GLY A 134 10.36 -1.53 10.70
C GLY A 134 11.24 -1.31 11.94
N LEU A 135 12.10 -2.28 12.26
CA LEU A 135 13.10 -2.13 13.33
C LEU A 135 14.10 -1.00 13.03
N GLY A 136 14.55 -0.89 11.78
CA GLY A 136 15.42 0.21 11.33
C GLY A 136 14.74 1.57 11.46
N LEU A 137 13.50 1.71 10.98
CA LEU A 137 12.71 2.94 11.13
C LEU A 137 12.54 3.33 12.60
N LYS A 138 12.24 2.36 13.47
CA LYS A 138 12.15 2.57 14.91
C LYS A 138 13.47 3.07 15.51
N SER A 139 14.62 2.48 15.13
CA SER A 139 15.93 2.95 15.61
C SER A 139 16.29 4.35 15.14
N LEU A 140 15.73 4.80 14.01
CA LEU A 140 15.89 6.15 13.48
C LEU A 140 14.93 7.16 14.11
N GLY A 141 14.11 6.75 15.09
CA GLY A 141 13.15 7.62 15.76
C GLY A 141 11.87 7.88 14.97
N CYS A 142 11.58 7.11 13.92
CA CYS A 142 10.39 7.28 13.07
C CYS A 142 9.11 6.66 13.68
N LEU A 143 9.01 6.58 15.01
CA LEU A 143 7.86 5.99 15.70
C LEU A 143 6.58 6.82 15.58
N ASP A 144 6.73 8.12 15.32
CA ASP A 144 5.62 9.08 15.18
C ASP A 144 5.35 9.48 13.72
N ASP A 145 6.06 8.89 12.76
CA ASP A 145 5.75 9.02 11.34
C ASP A 145 4.39 8.38 11.04
N ASP A 146 3.67 8.93 10.06
CA ASP A 146 2.49 8.25 9.52
C ASP A 146 2.96 7.27 8.43
N ILE A 147 2.80 5.97 8.67
CA ILE A 147 3.24 4.92 7.75
C ILE A 147 2.04 4.30 7.02
N TYR A 148 2.01 4.45 5.70
CA TYR A 148 0.98 3.91 4.82
C TYR A 148 1.55 2.78 3.98
N VAL A 149 0.85 1.65 3.94
CA VAL A 149 1.17 0.51 3.06
C VAL A 149 0.10 0.46 1.99
N LEU A 150 0.50 0.60 0.74
CA LEU A 150 -0.38 0.54 -0.42
C LEU A 150 -0.24 -0.82 -1.08
N ASP A 151 -1.37 -1.50 -1.25
CA ASP A 151 -1.40 -2.86 -1.76
C ASP A 151 -2.65 -3.10 -2.60
N CYS A 152 -2.51 -3.76 -3.75
CA CYS A 152 -3.61 -4.10 -4.64
C CYS A 152 -4.48 -2.88 -5.03
N MET A 153 -3.87 -1.78 -5.47
CA MET A 153 -4.54 -0.49 -5.70
C MET A 153 -5.12 -0.32 -7.12
N GLY A 154 -4.94 -1.29 -8.01
CA GLY A 154 -5.22 -1.20 -9.45
C GLY A 154 -6.54 -1.80 -9.92
N ARG A 155 -7.39 -2.31 -9.01
CA ARG A 155 -8.69 -2.90 -9.37
C ARG A 155 -9.84 -2.44 -8.46
N GLY A 156 -10.85 -1.79 -9.06
CA GLY A 156 -12.08 -1.37 -8.40
C GLY A 156 -12.35 0.13 -8.44
N ASP A 157 -13.13 0.58 -7.48
CA ASP A 157 -13.63 1.97 -7.37
C ASP A 157 -13.88 2.40 -5.92
N THR A 158 -13.49 1.56 -4.95
CA THR A 158 -13.78 1.77 -3.53
C THR A 158 -12.52 1.59 -2.72
N LEU A 159 -12.16 2.61 -1.92
CA LEU A 159 -11.00 2.53 -1.02
C LEU A 159 -11.32 1.68 0.21
N ILE A 160 -10.36 0.85 0.61
CA ILE A 160 -10.46 0.04 1.81
C ILE A 160 -9.35 0.46 2.76
N LEU A 161 -9.76 0.92 3.94
CA LEU A 161 -8.84 1.26 5.03
C LEU A 161 -8.79 0.08 6.00
N SER A 162 -7.60 -0.46 6.24
CA SER A 162 -7.40 -1.47 7.25
C SER A 162 -7.86 -0.99 8.64
N ASP A 163 -8.77 -1.72 9.28
CA ASP A 163 -9.22 -1.47 10.66
C ASP A 163 -8.41 -2.25 11.71
N VAL A 164 -7.47 -3.08 11.24
CA VAL A 164 -6.64 -4.00 12.02
C VAL A 164 -5.91 -3.31 13.17
N GLY A 165 -5.30 -2.15 12.89
CA GLY A 165 -4.55 -1.36 13.88
C GLY A 165 -5.41 -0.80 15.01
N LEU A 166 -6.73 -0.69 14.83
CA LEU A 166 -7.65 -0.18 15.86
C LEU A 166 -7.96 -1.22 16.94
N TYR A 167 -7.83 -2.51 16.61
CA TYR A 167 -8.23 -3.62 17.46
C TYR A 167 -7.06 -4.55 17.83
N SER A 168 -5.89 -4.36 17.22
CA SER A 168 -4.66 -5.08 17.55
C SER A 168 -4.21 -4.78 18.98
N GLY A 169 -3.87 -5.82 19.74
CA GLY A 169 -3.30 -5.68 21.08
C GLY A 169 -2.01 -4.88 21.07
N GLY A 170 -1.86 -3.97 22.03
CA GLY A 170 -0.71 -3.08 22.15
C GLY A 170 -0.83 -2.16 23.37
N GLY A 171 0.25 -1.47 23.72
CA GLY A 171 0.22 -0.44 24.75
C GLY A 171 -0.62 0.76 24.31
N LYS A 172 -1.16 1.52 25.28
CA LYS A 172 -2.03 2.68 25.06
C LYS A 172 -1.50 3.67 24.00
N ILE A 173 -0.18 3.92 24.01
CA ILE A 173 0.49 4.83 23.07
C ILE A 173 0.37 4.34 21.62
N LEU A 174 0.57 3.04 21.36
CA LEU A 174 0.47 2.48 20.01
C LEU A 174 -0.98 2.53 19.51
N MET A 175 -1.95 2.28 20.37
CA MET A 175 -3.37 2.41 20.03
C MET A 175 -3.73 3.86 19.65
N GLU A 176 -3.22 4.85 20.37
CA GLU A 176 -3.43 6.27 20.06
C GLU A 176 -2.81 6.65 18.72
N ARG A 177 -1.60 6.17 18.42
CA ARG A 177 -0.94 6.35 17.12
C ARG A 177 -1.73 5.70 15.98
N ASN A 178 -2.17 4.45 16.15
CA ASN A 178 -2.99 3.74 15.16
C ASN A 178 -4.30 4.46 14.89
N ARG A 179 -4.98 4.96 15.94
CA ARG A 179 -6.20 5.75 15.78
C ARG A 179 -5.92 7.04 15.01
N ARG A 180 -4.82 7.74 15.32
CA ARG A 180 -4.44 8.99 14.65
C ARG A 180 -4.22 8.79 13.15
N ILE A 181 -3.43 7.80 12.74
CA ILE A 181 -3.16 7.56 11.32
C ILE A 181 -4.43 7.12 10.58
N TYR A 182 -5.28 6.30 11.21
CA TYR A 182 -6.57 5.92 10.64
C TYR A 182 -7.50 7.13 10.44
N GLU A 183 -7.61 8.02 11.44
CA GLU A 183 -8.43 9.24 11.33
C GLU A 183 -7.93 10.17 10.22
N ARG A 184 -6.61 10.27 10.02
CA ARG A 184 -6.00 11.02 8.91
C ARG A 184 -6.32 10.38 7.56
N ALA A 185 -6.26 9.04 7.46
CA ALA A 185 -6.66 8.33 6.24
C ALA A 185 -8.16 8.54 5.90
N VAL A 186 -9.03 8.50 6.91
CA VAL A 186 -10.47 8.79 6.76
C VAL A 186 -10.70 10.23 6.30
N ASP A 187 -9.99 11.19 6.88
CA ASP A 187 -10.05 12.61 6.48
C ASP A 187 -9.60 12.81 5.02
N ILE A 188 -8.58 12.06 4.56
CA ILE A 188 -8.21 12.04 3.14
C ILE A 188 -9.35 11.50 2.28
N CYS A 189 -9.89 10.31 2.60
CA CYS A 189 -10.98 9.69 1.83
C CYS A 189 -12.22 10.59 1.73
N ARG A 190 -12.61 11.24 2.84
CA ARG A 190 -13.74 12.19 2.87
C ARG A 190 -13.52 13.45 2.04
N GLY A 191 -12.28 13.80 1.74
CA GLY A 191 -11.95 14.94 0.88
C GLY A 191 -11.91 14.58 -0.61
N LEU A 192 -11.93 13.29 -0.96
CA LEU A 192 -11.83 12.84 -2.35
C LEU A 192 -13.18 12.88 -3.03
N LYS A 193 -13.20 13.45 -4.24
CA LYS A 193 -14.35 13.43 -5.14
C LYS A 193 -14.02 12.65 -6.40
N GLN A 194 -14.88 11.69 -6.76
CA GLN A 194 -14.80 10.94 -8.00
C GLN A 194 -16.02 11.27 -8.86
N SER A 195 -15.80 11.79 -10.07
CA SER A 195 -16.88 12.18 -11.00
C SER A 195 -17.96 13.08 -10.37
N GLY A 196 -17.55 14.00 -9.49
CA GLY A 196 -18.43 14.93 -8.79
C GLY A 196 -19.17 14.35 -7.57
N LYS A 197 -18.95 13.08 -7.22
CA LYS A 197 -19.50 12.43 -6.03
C LYS A 197 -18.41 12.22 -4.98
N GLU A 198 -18.80 12.23 -3.71
CA GLU A 198 -17.90 11.83 -2.62
C GLU A 198 -17.41 10.40 -2.83
N SER A 199 -16.12 10.16 -2.59
CA SER A 199 -15.57 8.81 -2.70
C SER A 199 -16.18 7.89 -1.63
N VAL A 200 -16.40 6.62 -2.00
CA VAL A 200 -16.86 5.59 -1.08
C VAL A 200 -15.65 4.87 -0.52
N PHE A 201 -15.64 4.67 0.80
CA PHE A 201 -14.63 3.84 1.45
C PHE A 201 -15.25 2.95 2.53
N PHE A 202 -14.61 1.82 2.79
CA PHE A 202 -14.94 0.93 3.90
C PHE A 202 -13.74 0.73 4.81
N SER A 203 -14.01 0.55 6.10
CA SER A 203 -13.02 0.07 7.05
C SER A 203 -13.19 -1.43 7.22
N LEU A 204 -12.22 -2.20 6.73
CA LEU A 204 -12.23 -3.65 6.69
C LEU A 204 -10.85 -4.20 7.03
N PRO A 205 -10.75 -5.37 7.65
CA PRO A 205 -9.50 -6.12 7.65
C PRO A 205 -9.08 -6.45 6.20
N VAL A 206 -7.77 -6.36 5.94
CA VAL A 206 -7.14 -6.57 4.63
C VAL A 206 -6.25 -7.81 4.66
N PRO A 207 -5.80 -8.34 3.50
CA PRO A 207 -4.81 -9.40 3.43
C PRO A 207 -3.52 -9.08 4.20
N TYR A 208 -2.74 -10.13 4.48
CA TYR A 208 -1.43 -9.97 5.09
C TYR A 208 -0.47 -9.37 4.08
N GLY A 209 0.25 -8.32 4.49
CA GLY A 209 1.20 -7.59 3.67
C GLY A 209 2.38 -7.09 4.52
N ASP A 210 3.18 -6.18 3.97
CA ASP A 210 4.22 -5.41 4.70
C ASP A 210 3.70 -4.77 6.00
N ASN A 211 2.41 -4.41 6.05
CA ASN A 211 1.77 -3.83 7.21
C ASN A 211 1.90 -4.71 8.45
N ALA A 212 1.92 -6.03 8.29
CA ALA A 212 2.05 -6.94 9.41
C ALA A 212 3.49 -7.00 9.94
N GLY A 213 4.50 -7.04 9.06
CA GLY A 213 5.92 -6.90 9.42
C GLY A 213 6.19 -5.61 10.20
N LEU A 214 5.72 -4.48 9.68
CA LEU A 214 5.88 -3.19 10.35
C LEU A 214 5.13 -3.12 11.69
N SER A 215 3.91 -3.64 11.75
CA SER A 215 3.12 -3.68 13.00
C SER A 215 3.80 -4.56 14.05
N ALA A 216 4.36 -5.71 13.65
CA ALA A 216 5.12 -6.59 14.54
C ALA A 216 6.42 -5.93 15.05
N ALA A 217 6.99 -4.98 14.31
CA ALA A 217 8.10 -4.15 14.78
C ALA A 217 7.67 -3.04 15.78
N GLY A 218 6.36 -2.87 16.00
CA GLY A 218 5.78 -1.90 16.93
C GLY A 218 5.56 -0.52 16.32
N LEU A 219 5.45 -0.43 14.99
CA LEU A 219 5.11 0.81 14.28
C LEU A 219 3.59 0.95 14.11
N SER A 220 3.14 2.20 14.02
CA SER A 220 1.75 2.52 13.66
C SER A 220 1.61 2.57 12.15
N VAL A 221 0.72 1.75 11.59
CA VAL A 221 0.63 1.52 10.15
C VAL A 221 -0.82 1.52 9.69
N GLN A 222 -1.08 2.17 8.55
CA GLN A 222 -2.35 2.14 7.86
C GLN A 222 -2.18 1.46 6.50
N ALA A 223 -2.70 0.24 6.36
CA ALA A 223 -2.80 -0.40 5.06
C ALA A 223 -4.02 0.12 4.29
N VAL A 224 -3.85 0.31 2.99
CA VAL A 224 -4.86 0.80 2.06
C VAL A 224 -4.85 -0.05 0.80
N THR A 225 -6.04 -0.46 0.36
CA THR A 225 -6.24 -1.23 -0.89
C THR A 225 -7.48 -0.72 -1.63
N VAL A 226 -7.66 -1.13 -2.89
CA VAL A 226 -8.85 -0.79 -3.69
C VAL A 226 -9.60 -2.08 -4.01
N LEU A 227 -10.93 -2.02 -3.91
CA LEU A 227 -11.82 -3.09 -4.33
C LEU A 227 -12.94 -2.55 -5.22
N PRO A 228 -13.54 -3.40 -6.08
CA PRO A 228 -14.84 -3.11 -6.63
C PRO A 228 -15.88 -2.97 -5.50
N GLY A 229 -16.72 -1.93 -5.55
CA GLY A 229 -17.64 -1.61 -4.46
C GLY A 229 -18.61 -2.74 -4.10
N ALA A 230 -19.02 -3.56 -5.06
CA ALA A 230 -19.83 -4.75 -4.80
C ALA A 230 -19.08 -5.81 -3.97
N GLU A 231 -17.78 -6.02 -4.24
CA GLU A 231 -16.94 -6.93 -3.47
C GLU A 231 -16.73 -6.38 -2.05
N ALA A 232 -16.44 -5.08 -1.93
CA ALA A 232 -16.26 -4.41 -0.64
C ALA A 232 -17.52 -4.47 0.24
N LEU A 233 -18.69 -4.17 -0.33
CA LEU A 233 -19.96 -4.19 0.38
C LEU A 233 -20.36 -5.61 0.81
N GLY A 234 -20.23 -6.59 -0.09
CA GLY A 234 -20.52 -7.99 0.23
C GLY A 234 -19.64 -8.51 1.37
N PHE A 235 -18.33 -8.19 1.31
CA PHE A 235 -17.40 -8.57 2.35
C PHE A 235 -17.68 -7.85 3.68
N TYR A 236 -17.96 -6.54 3.64
CA TYR A 236 -18.36 -5.77 4.82
C TYR A 236 -19.58 -6.38 5.53
N GLN A 237 -20.62 -6.76 4.77
CA GLN A 237 -21.82 -7.39 5.30
C GLN A 237 -21.50 -8.74 5.96
N ALA A 238 -20.68 -9.57 5.31
CA ALA A 238 -20.26 -10.85 5.87
C ALA A 238 -19.50 -10.69 7.19
N ILE A 239 -18.58 -9.73 7.28
CA ILE A 239 -17.79 -9.46 8.49
C ILE A 239 -18.65 -8.94 9.64
N ARG A 240 -19.62 -8.06 9.35
CA ARG A 240 -20.52 -7.54 10.40
C ARG A 240 -21.36 -8.62 11.05
N ASN A 241 -21.63 -9.71 10.34
CA ASN A 241 -22.46 -10.81 10.82
C ASN A 241 -21.67 -11.82 11.67
N ILE A 242 -20.33 -11.68 11.78
CA ILE A 242 -19.51 -12.51 12.65
C ILE A 242 -19.81 -12.17 14.11
N LYS A 243 -20.22 -13.17 14.90
CA LYS A 243 -20.36 -13.04 16.36
C LYS A 243 -18.99 -13.18 17.02
N GLY A 244 -18.66 -12.29 17.97
CA GLY A 244 -17.43 -12.35 18.76
C GLY A 244 -16.34 -11.36 18.33
N LYS A 245 -15.09 -11.61 18.76
CA LYS A 245 -13.95 -10.74 18.38
C LYS A 245 -13.67 -10.89 16.89
N LYS A 246 -13.70 -9.78 16.17
CA LYS A 246 -13.29 -9.73 14.76
C LYS A 246 -11.82 -10.11 14.64
N PRO A 247 -11.42 -10.87 13.61
CA PRO A 247 -10.03 -11.15 13.38
C PRO A 247 -9.27 -9.85 13.09
N VAL A 248 -8.11 -9.74 13.71
CA VAL A 248 -7.14 -8.67 13.44
C VAL A 248 -6.44 -8.93 12.10
N VAL A 249 -6.42 -10.17 11.60
CA VAL A 249 -5.85 -10.54 10.31
C VAL A 249 -6.65 -11.72 9.74
N PHE A 250 -6.92 -11.71 8.43
CA PHE A 250 -7.47 -12.88 7.74
C PHE A 250 -6.37 -13.87 7.37
N SER A 251 -6.16 -14.87 8.22
CA SER A 251 -5.43 -16.07 7.84
C SER A 251 -6.33 -17.00 7.02
N ARG A 252 -5.71 -17.86 6.20
CA ARG A 252 -6.41 -18.95 5.51
C ARG A 252 -7.22 -19.82 6.49
N GLU A 253 -6.66 -20.09 7.66
CA GLU A 253 -7.32 -20.82 8.75
C GLU A 253 -8.60 -20.12 9.23
N PHE A 254 -8.59 -18.79 9.35
CA PHE A 254 -9.79 -18.04 9.71
C PHE A 254 -10.91 -18.22 8.69
N LEU A 255 -10.57 -18.09 7.39
CA LEU A 255 -11.54 -18.24 6.31
C LEU A 255 -12.11 -19.66 6.27
N GLU A 256 -11.28 -20.68 6.49
CA GLU A 256 -11.74 -22.07 6.55
C GLU A 256 -12.73 -22.33 7.70
N LYS A 257 -12.57 -21.66 8.85
CA LYS A 257 -13.49 -21.75 9.99
C LYS A 257 -14.76 -20.89 9.83
N ASN A 258 -14.80 -19.97 8.88
CA ASN A 258 -15.90 -19.02 8.69
C ASN A 258 -16.38 -19.03 7.23
N THR A 259 -17.12 -20.07 6.85
CA THR A 259 -17.53 -20.33 5.45
C THR A 259 -18.26 -19.17 4.79
N GLY A 260 -19.20 -18.51 5.49
CA GLY A 260 -19.90 -17.34 4.94
C GLY A 260 -18.97 -16.15 4.65
N VAL A 261 -17.88 -16.00 5.40
CA VAL A 261 -16.86 -14.96 5.16
C VAL A 261 -15.94 -15.37 4.00
N LYS A 262 -15.62 -16.67 3.89
CA LYS A 262 -14.85 -17.23 2.78
C LYS A 262 -15.57 -17.06 1.43
N GLU A 263 -16.88 -17.27 1.41
CA GLU A 263 -17.70 -17.07 0.20
C GLU A 263 -17.75 -15.60 -0.22
N ALA A 264 -17.85 -14.70 0.75
CA ALA A 264 -17.82 -13.26 0.54
C ALA A 264 -16.40 -12.69 0.34
N TYR A 265 -15.35 -13.51 0.40
CA TYR A 265 -13.98 -13.05 0.25
C TYR A 265 -13.79 -12.44 -1.16
N PRO A 266 -13.29 -11.19 -1.27
CA PRO A 266 -13.21 -10.47 -2.53
C PRO A 266 -12.58 -11.30 -3.65
N ALA A 267 -13.19 -11.29 -4.84
CA ALA A 267 -12.63 -11.97 -5.99
C ALA A 267 -11.28 -11.36 -6.38
N THR A 268 -11.12 -10.05 -6.17
CA THR A 268 -9.88 -9.30 -6.36
C THR A 268 -8.74 -9.90 -5.55
N TRP A 269 -8.92 -10.11 -4.25
CA TRP A 269 -7.87 -10.70 -3.40
C TRP A 269 -7.69 -12.21 -3.63
N ARG A 270 -8.63 -12.91 -4.29
CA ARG A 270 -8.44 -14.31 -4.74
C ARG A 270 -7.55 -14.44 -5.98
N MET A 271 -7.17 -13.33 -6.61
CA MET A 271 -6.25 -13.32 -7.76
C MET A 271 -4.78 -13.17 -7.33
N ILE A 272 -4.54 -12.63 -6.13
CA ILE A 272 -3.22 -12.53 -5.49
C ILE A 272 -2.47 -13.85 -5.64
N ASN A 273 -1.21 -13.77 -6.05
CA ASN A 273 -0.34 -14.94 -6.23
C ASN A 273 -0.85 -15.99 -7.23
N THR A 274 -1.64 -15.56 -8.22
CA THR A 274 -2.11 -16.42 -9.32
C THR A 274 -1.77 -15.83 -10.68
N PRO A 275 -1.76 -16.64 -11.76
CA PRO A 275 -1.61 -16.14 -13.13
C PRO A 275 -2.71 -15.14 -13.57
N ARG A 276 -3.81 -15.03 -12.82
CA ARG A 276 -4.90 -14.09 -13.09
C ARG A 276 -4.62 -12.69 -12.54
N ASP A 277 -3.58 -12.51 -11.74
CA ASP A 277 -3.10 -11.17 -11.40
C ASP A 277 -2.28 -10.57 -12.54
N ASP A 278 -2.93 -10.44 -13.69
CA ASP A 278 -2.40 -9.89 -14.92
C ASP A 278 -2.99 -8.50 -15.20
N ILE A 279 -2.51 -7.85 -16.26
CA ILE A 279 -2.96 -6.51 -16.63
C ILE A 279 -4.48 -6.43 -16.90
N ASN A 280 -5.10 -7.54 -17.30
CA ASN A 280 -6.52 -7.60 -17.63
C ASN A 280 -7.40 -7.53 -16.38
N CYS A 281 -6.83 -7.76 -15.20
CA CYS A 281 -7.53 -7.63 -13.93
C CYS A 281 -7.69 -6.14 -13.52
N LEU A 282 -6.92 -5.23 -14.13
CA LEU A 282 -6.85 -3.81 -13.77
C LEU A 282 -7.94 -2.98 -14.44
N ASN A 283 -8.30 -1.85 -13.82
CA ASN A 283 -9.19 -0.85 -14.42
C ASN A 283 -8.76 0.59 -14.14
N ARG A 284 -9.08 1.48 -15.08
CA ARG A 284 -8.65 2.89 -15.06
C ARG A 284 -9.19 3.65 -13.86
N GLU A 285 -10.41 3.34 -13.45
CA GLU A 285 -11.08 4.02 -12.34
C GLU A 285 -10.32 3.80 -11.02
N ALA A 286 -9.71 2.63 -10.83
CA ALA A 286 -8.88 2.35 -9.66
C ALA A 286 -7.61 3.20 -9.66
N PHE A 287 -6.92 3.32 -10.80
CA PHE A 287 -5.73 4.16 -10.92
C PHE A 287 -6.06 5.65 -10.68
N ASP A 288 -7.18 6.14 -11.21
CA ASP A 288 -7.64 7.51 -10.97
C ASP A 288 -7.94 7.77 -9.48
N LEU A 289 -8.65 6.84 -8.82
CA LEU A 289 -8.98 6.92 -7.41
C LEU A 289 -7.73 6.83 -6.52
N ALA A 290 -6.90 5.83 -6.75
CA ALA A 290 -5.70 5.56 -5.99
C ALA A 290 -4.68 6.69 -6.12
N TYR A 291 -4.48 7.21 -7.33
CA TYR A 291 -3.61 8.36 -7.52
C TYR A 291 -4.16 9.61 -6.82
N SER A 292 -5.47 9.85 -6.88
CA SER A 292 -6.10 10.96 -6.16
C SER A 292 -5.90 10.83 -4.65
N PHE A 293 -6.03 9.61 -4.10
CA PHE A 293 -5.73 9.33 -2.70
C PHE A 293 -4.27 9.60 -2.36
N ILE A 294 -3.32 9.08 -3.15
CA ILE A 294 -1.88 9.30 -2.94
C ILE A 294 -1.53 10.79 -3.03
N TRP A 295 -2.09 11.50 -4.02
CA TRP A 295 -1.82 12.92 -4.19
C TRP A 295 -2.36 13.74 -3.03
N ALA A 296 -3.58 13.45 -2.57
CA ALA A 296 -4.13 14.05 -1.36
C ALA A 296 -3.27 13.72 -0.14
N LEU A 297 -2.80 12.48 -0.02
CA LEU A 297 -1.92 12.03 1.05
C LEU A 297 -0.61 12.83 1.09
N VAL A 298 0.12 12.95 -0.03
CA VAL A 298 1.42 13.64 -0.07
C VAL A 298 1.32 15.15 0.09
N THR A 299 0.21 15.76 -0.34
CA THR A 299 -0.01 17.21 -0.25
C THR A 299 -0.61 17.65 1.09
N LYS A 300 -1.33 16.77 1.79
CA LYS A 300 -1.92 17.11 3.08
C LYS A 300 -0.86 17.19 4.17
N LYS A 301 -0.95 18.25 4.96
CA LYS A 301 -0.01 18.58 6.03
C LYS A 301 -0.70 18.37 7.37
N TYR A 302 -0.08 17.56 8.21
CA TYR A 302 -0.52 17.36 9.57
C TYR A 302 0.57 17.85 10.52
N PRO A 303 0.25 18.70 11.51
CA PRO A 303 1.25 19.19 12.45
C PRO A 303 1.80 18.04 13.30
N VAL A 304 3.04 18.20 13.77
CA VAL A 304 3.59 17.40 14.87
C VAL A 304 2.88 17.84 16.15
N TYR A 305 2.36 16.88 16.93
CA TYR A 305 1.75 17.11 18.24
C TYR A 305 2.73 16.83 19.36
#